data_AF-A0A3D5P3H6-F1
#
_entry.id   AF-A0A3D5P3H6-F1
#
_cell.length_a   1.000
_cell.length_b   1.000
_cell.length_c   1.000
_cell.angle_alpha   90.00
_cell.angle_beta   90.00
_cell.angle_gamma   90.00
#
_symmetry.space_group_name_H-M   'P 1'
#
loop_
_entity.id
_entity.type
_entity.pdbx_description
1 polymer ?
#
loop_
_entity_poly.entity_id
_entity_poly.type
_entity_poly.pdbx_seq_one_letter_code
_entity_poly.pdbx_strand_id
1 'polypeptide(L)'
;MKSNGRPRVAPKTEDVGTDYPGAFPNSRKVSVEGSRGIQVPMREIQLTGGETPLRVYDTSGPIGAEVRQGLDALRDPWIYQRGDVVEVERTRTPSGLVEMPSG
;
A
#
# COMPACT_ATOMS: atom_id res chain seq x y z
N MET A 1 13.23 -5.90 -23.93
CA MET A 1 12.94 -4.45 -23.92
C MET A 1 14.23 -3.67 -23.81
N LYS A 2 14.44 -2.63 -24.64
CA LYS A 2 15.66 -1.81 -24.60
C LYS A 2 15.59 -0.84 -23.41
N SER A 3 16.60 -0.87 -22.56
CA SER A 3 16.75 0.06 -21.44
C SER A 3 16.91 1.48 -21.97
N ASN A 4 15.99 2.39 -21.63
CA ASN A 4 16.18 3.81 -21.88
C ASN A 4 17.38 4.29 -21.05
N GLY A 5 18.50 4.51 -21.74
CA GLY A 5 19.84 4.72 -21.19
C GLY A 5 20.04 6.04 -20.46
N ARG A 6 19.37 6.23 -19.32
CA ARG A 6 19.90 7.12 -18.28
C ARG A 6 20.81 6.27 -17.39
N PRO A 7 22.13 6.55 -17.34
CA PRO A 7 23.00 5.88 -16.38
C PRO A 7 22.44 6.14 -14.98
N ARG A 8 22.25 5.08 -14.20
CA ARG A 8 21.80 5.25 -12.81
C ARG A 8 22.88 6.04 -12.07
N VAL A 9 22.49 7.17 -11.47
CA VAL A 9 23.38 8.00 -10.66
C VAL A 9 23.75 7.31 -9.34
N ALA A 10 22.86 6.44 -8.84
CA ALA A 10 23.10 5.69 -7.62
C ALA A 10 23.83 4.34 -7.90
N PRO A 11 24.78 3.96 -7.03
CA PRO A 11 25.41 2.65 -7.09
C PRO A 11 24.38 1.52 -6.97
N LYS A 12 24.71 0.34 -7.49
CA LYS A 12 23.85 -0.84 -7.35
C LYS A 12 23.94 -1.33 -5.91
N THR A 13 22.90 -1.07 -5.12
CA THR A 13 22.65 -1.77 -3.86
C THR A 13 22.44 -3.26 -4.14
N GLU A 14 22.75 -4.13 -3.16
CA GLU A 14 22.27 -5.51 -3.22
C GLU A 14 20.75 -5.52 -3.29
N ASP A 15 20.19 -6.37 -4.16
CA ASP A 15 18.75 -6.48 -4.32
C ASP A 15 18.20 -7.26 -3.12
N VAL A 16 17.73 -6.51 -2.12
CA VAL A 16 17.10 -7.05 -0.92
C VAL A 16 15.62 -7.40 -1.14
N GLY A 17 15.17 -7.38 -2.39
CA GLY A 17 13.77 -7.53 -2.76
C GLY A 17 12.99 -6.22 -2.65
N THR A 18 11.76 -6.26 -3.16
CA THR A 18 10.80 -5.16 -3.04
C THR A 18 9.42 -5.73 -2.78
N ASP A 19 8.70 -5.11 -1.85
CA ASP A 19 7.28 -5.41 -1.65
C ASP A 19 6.41 -4.80 -2.76
N TYR A 20 6.99 -3.99 -3.65
CA TYR A 20 6.30 -3.23 -4.69
C TYR A 20 6.67 -3.78 -6.07
N PRO A 21 5.89 -4.72 -6.65
CA PRO A 21 6.21 -5.31 -7.94
C PRO A 21 6.41 -4.25 -9.03
N GLY A 22 7.60 -4.21 -9.63
CA GLY A 22 7.93 -3.25 -10.69
C GLY A 22 8.18 -1.80 -10.24
N ALA A 23 8.19 -1.52 -8.93
CA ALA A 23 8.41 -0.19 -8.38
C ALA A 23 9.35 -0.21 -7.17
N PHE A 24 9.86 0.98 -6.82
CA PHE A 24 10.60 1.25 -5.57
C PHE A 24 11.63 0.16 -5.19
N PRO A 25 12.69 -0.05 -5.98
CA PRO A 25 13.71 -1.06 -5.64
C PRO A 25 14.30 -0.81 -4.24
N ASN A 26 14.67 -1.88 -3.55
CA ASN A 26 15.19 -1.86 -2.17
C ASN A 26 14.24 -1.19 -1.17
N SER A 27 12.93 -1.27 -1.42
CA SER A 27 11.92 -0.76 -0.51
C SER A 27 11.05 -1.87 0.03
N ARG A 28 10.79 -1.83 1.34
CA ARG A 28 9.81 -2.68 2.01
C ARG A 28 8.68 -1.85 2.60
N LYS A 29 7.49 -2.43 2.69
CA LYS A 29 6.36 -1.87 3.40
C LYS A 29 6.53 -2.18 4.89
N VAL A 30 6.37 -1.17 5.73
CA VAL A 30 6.41 -1.30 7.19
C VAL A 30 5.23 -0.56 7.79
N SER A 31 4.86 -0.88 9.02
CA SER A 31 3.90 -0.10 9.78
C SER A 31 4.53 0.50 11.03
N VAL A 32 4.07 1.68 11.41
CA VAL A 32 4.38 2.28 12.70
C VAL A 32 3.10 2.20 13.54
N GLU A 33 3.24 1.67 14.75
CA GLU A 33 2.14 1.63 15.69
C GLU A 33 1.79 3.05 16.16
N GLY A 34 0.52 3.41 16.00
CA GLY A 34 -0.09 4.63 16.51
C GLY A 34 -1.00 4.34 17.70
N SER A 35 -1.68 5.37 18.17
CA SER A 35 -2.65 5.24 19.27
C SER A 35 -3.76 4.25 18.92
N ARG A 36 -4.29 3.52 19.91
CA ARG A 36 -5.48 2.64 19.75
C ARG A 36 -5.27 1.48 18.76
N GLY A 37 -4.04 0.97 18.64
CA GLY A 37 -3.70 -0.17 17.78
C GLY A 37 -3.67 0.16 16.28
N ILE A 38 -3.64 1.45 15.92
CA ILE A 38 -3.55 1.89 14.53
C ILE A 38 -2.18 1.50 13.97
N GLN A 39 -2.16 0.87 12.78
CA GLN A 39 -0.92 0.59 12.06
C GLN A 39 -0.79 1.58 10.89
N VAL A 40 0.10 2.57 11.04
CA VAL A 40 0.31 3.62 10.03
C VAL A 40 1.30 3.14 8.97
N PRO A 41 0.91 3.04 7.68
CA PRO A 41 1.78 2.51 6.64
C PRO A 41 2.90 3.48 6.32
N MET A 42 4.12 2.94 6.24
CA MET A 42 5.32 3.64 5.80
C MET A 42 6.08 2.74 4.82
N ARG A 43 6.98 3.33 4.05
CA ARG A 43 7.92 2.60 3.20
C ARG A 43 9.32 2.84 3.70
N GLU A 44 10.10 1.78 3.80
CA GLU A 44 11.46 1.85 4.28
C GLU A 44 12.43 1.50 3.14
N ILE A 45 13.37 2.41 2.88
CA ILE A 45 14.34 2.32 1.78
C ILE A 45 15.69 1.92 2.36
N GLN A 46 16.21 0.77 1.93
CA GLN A 46 17.54 0.33 2.34
C GLN A 46 18.61 1.18 1.64
N LEU A 47 19.53 1.74 2.45
CA LEU A 47 20.66 2.53 2.00
C LEU A 47 21.96 1.72 2.08
N THR A 48 22.99 2.12 1.33
CA THR A 48 24.35 1.56 1.42
C THR A 48 25.19 2.29 2.47
N GLY A 49 26.40 1.80 2.74
CA GLY A 49 27.39 2.53 3.54
C GLY A 49 27.18 2.44 5.06
N GLY A 50 26.35 1.50 5.51
CA GLY A 50 26.01 1.34 6.94
C GLY A 50 24.96 2.33 7.44
N GLU A 51 24.41 3.17 6.55
CA GLU A 51 23.34 4.11 6.88
C GLU A 51 22.07 3.38 7.29
N THR A 52 21.37 3.94 8.29
CA THR A 52 20.08 3.42 8.71
C THR A 52 19.04 3.57 7.59
N PRO A 53 18.13 2.61 7.41
CA PRO A 53 17.11 2.71 6.37
C PRO A 53 16.26 4.00 6.48
N LEU A 54 15.99 4.62 5.34
CA LEU A 54 15.19 5.84 5.28
C LEU A 54 13.70 5.50 5.25
N ARG A 55 12.95 5.99 6.23
CA ARG A 55 11.50 5.82 6.28
C ARG A 55 10.78 6.99 5.64
N VAL A 56 9.86 6.70 4.72
CA VAL A 56 9.05 7.70 3.98
C VAL A 56 7.57 7.33 4.00
N TYR A 57 6.71 8.30 3.71
CA TYR A 57 5.26 8.10 3.61
C TYR A 57 4.90 7.13 2.49
N ASP A 58 3.91 6.25 2.71
CA ASP A 58 3.47 5.24 1.74
C ASP A 58 1.96 5.27 1.51
N THR A 59 1.56 5.70 0.31
CA THR A 59 0.15 5.76 -0.13
C THR A 59 -0.30 4.58 -0.97
N SER A 60 0.54 3.56 -1.17
CA SER A 60 0.24 2.46 -2.09
C SER A 60 -0.83 1.48 -1.58
N GLY A 61 -1.13 1.46 -0.29
CA GLY A 61 -2.12 0.56 0.31
C GLY A 61 -1.70 -0.92 0.34
N PRO A 62 -2.63 -1.84 0.65
CA PRO A 62 -2.38 -3.28 0.60
C PRO A 62 -2.13 -3.78 -0.83
N ILE A 63 -1.25 -4.78 -0.96
CA ILE A 63 -0.86 -5.37 -2.25
C ILE A 63 -1.48 -6.76 -2.37
N GLY A 64 -1.95 -7.12 -3.56
CA GLY A 64 -2.56 -8.44 -3.81
C GLY A 64 -3.98 -8.60 -3.29
N ALA A 65 -4.71 -7.50 -3.05
CA ALA A 65 -6.10 -7.57 -2.62
C ALA A 65 -7.03 -8.04 -3.75
N GLU A 66 -8.02 -8.87 -3.38
CA GLU A 66 -9.06 -9.34 -4.28
C GLU A 66 -10.02 -8.20 -4.66
N VAL A 67 -9.85 -7.64 -5.85
CA VAL A 67 -10.56 -6.42 -6.29
C VAL A 67 -12.08 -6.54 -6.26
N ARG A 68 -12.62 -7.76 -6.42
CA ARG A 68 -14.06 -8.04 -6.37
C ARG A 68 -14.62 -8.03 -4.95
N GLN A 69 -13.77 -8.32 -3.96
CA GLN A 69 -14.13 -8.28 -2.54
C GLN A 69 -13.89 -6.89 -1.95
N GLY A 70 -12.90 -6.17 -2.47
CA GLY A 70 -12.47 -4.88 -1.95
C GLY A 70 -11.42 -5.03 -0.85
N LEU A 71 -11.09 -3.91 -0.20
CA LEU A 71 -10.16 -3.88 0.93
C LEU A 71 -10.93 -4.04 2.25
N ASP A 72 -10.23 -4.55 3.26
CA ASP A 72 -10.75 -4.59 4.63
C ASP A 72 -11.15 -3.20 5.13
N ALA A 73 -12.30 -3.12 5.76
CA ALA A 73 -12.85 -1.89 6.32
C ALA A 73 -12.23 -1.58 7.70
N LEU A 74 -10.91 -1.35 7.72
CA LEU A 74 -10.11 -1.20 8.95
C LEU A 74 -10.64 -0.15 9.95
N ARG A 75 -11.41 0.82 9.46
CA ARG A 75 -11.92 1.95 10.24
C ARG A 75 -13.34 1.73 10.78
N ASP A 76 -14.02 0.65 10.39
CA ASP A 76 -15.42 0.41 10.77
C ASP A 76 -15.62 0.44 12.30
N PRO A 77 -14.81 -0.26 13.12
CA PRO A 77 -14.97 -0.19 14.57
C PRO A 77 -14.83 1.22 15.12
N TRP A 78 -13.92 2.04 14.57
CA TRP A 78 -13.70 3.41 15.03
C TRP A 78 -14.84 4.34 14.62
N ILE A 79 -15.46 4.07 13.47
CA ILE A 79 -16.61 4.81 12.97
C ILE A 79 -17.82 4.54 13.88
N TYR A 80 -18.14 3.28 14.14
CA TYR A 80 -19.26 2.92 15.03
C TYR A 80 -19.07 3.42 16.46
N GLN A 81 -17.83 3.40 16.98
CA GLN A 81 -17.53 3.88 18.33
C GLN A 81 -17.82 5.38 18.56
N ARG A 82 -17.96 6.20 17.51
CA ARG A 82 -18.32 7.62 17.68
C ARG A 82 -19.79 7.82 18.09
N GLY A 83 -20.66 6.84 17.84
CA GLY A 83 -22.09 6.91 18.18
C GLY A 83 -22.89 7.93 17.36
N ASP A 84 -22.33 8.42 16.25
CA ASP A 84 -22.90 9.48 15.41
C ASP A 84 -23.35 8.98 14.01
N VAL A 85 -23.44 7.66 13.83
CA VAL A 85 -23.77 7.02 12.55
C VAL A 85 -24.96 6.08 12.68
N VAL A 86 -25.68 5.91 11.57
CA VAL A 86 -26.75 4.92 11.40
C VAL A 86 -26.50 4.13 10.11
N GLU A 87 -26.77 2.84 10.14
CA GLU A 87 -26.71 1.99 8.96
C GLU A 87 -27.88 2.31 8.02
N VAL A 88 -27.59 2.41 6.72
CA VAL A 88 -28.58 2.70 5.69
C VAL A 88 -28.40 1.74 4.53
N GLU A 89 -29.48 1.47 3.80
CA GLU A 89 -29.44 0.65 2.60
C GLU A 89 -28.54 1.26 1.52
N ARG A 90 -27.87 0.40 0.75
CA ARG A 90 -27.03 0.83 -0.37
C ARG A 90 -27.91 1.49 -1.44
N THR A 91 -27.66 2.77 -1.72
CA THR A 91 -28.40 3.55 -2.73
C THR A 91 -27.91 3.34 -4.16
N ARG A 92 -26.74 2.72 -4.34
CA ARG A 92 -26.18 2.37 -5.65
C ARG A 92 -25.71 0.92 -5.65
N THR A 93 -26.34 0.13 -6.49
CA THR A 93 -25.85 -1.19 -6.89
C THR A 93 -25.08 -1.03 -8.20
N PRO A 94 -23.84 -1.56 -8.33
CA PRO A 94 -23.18 -1.62 -9.63
C PRO A 94 -24.11 -2.29 -10.64
N SER A 95 -24.25 -1.70 -11.82
CA SER A 95 -25.01 -2.33 -12.90
C SER A 95 -24.37 -3.68 -13.22
N GLY A 96 -25.17 -4.75 -13.28
CA GLY A 96 -24.71 -6.08 -13.71
C GLY A 96 -24.19 -6.12 -15.16
N LEU A 97 -24.27 -5.00 -15.90
CA LEU A 97 -23.76 -4.84 -17.26
C LEU A 97 -22.26 -4.49 -17.30
N VAL A 98 -21.62 -4.20 -16.17
CA VAL A 98 -20.18 -3.92 -16.12
C VAL A 98 -19.44 -5.22 -15.81
N GLU A 99 -19.01 -5.91 -16.86
CA GLU A 99 -18.11 -7.05 -16.72
C GLU A 99 -16.74 -6.56 -16.26
N MET A 100 -16.36 -6.89 -15.03
CA MET A 100 -15.00 -6.67 -14.55
C MET A 100 -14.09 -7.71 -15.20
N PRO A 101 -12.95 -7.33 -15.80
CA PRO A 101 -12.04 -8.28 -16.42
C PRO A 101 -11.62 -9.39 -15.44
N SER A 102 -11.45 -10.61 -15.95
CA SER A 102 -10.72 -11.64 -15.23
C SER A 102 -9.28 -11.16 -15.08
N GLY A 103 -8.86 -10.92 -13.84
CA GLY A 103 -7.48 -10.52 -13.52
C GLY A 103 -6.46 -11.59 -13.91
#